data_AF-A0A5N5UK03-F1
#
_entry.id   AF-A0A5N5UK03-F1
#
_cell.length_a   1.000
_cell.length_b   1.000
_cell.length_c   1.000
_cell.angle_alpha   90.00
_cell.angle_beta   90.00
_cell.angle_gamma   90.00
#
_symmetry.space_group_name_H-M   'P 1'
#
loop_
_entity.id
_entity.type
_entity.pdbx_description
1 polymer ?
#
loop_
_entity_poly.entity_id
_entity_poly.type
_entity_poly.pdbx_seq_one_letter_code
_entity_poly.pdbx_strand_id
1 'polypeptide(L)'
;MNINAKQAITAGLLGLIPAIVAFMLITIAAGAETLGISILLIALIGFSYYFYQKSNIKRQASSMFFVLAIELLLSPLVFLIYTFVFAAENTAGDAEAAGAAIGGILLIGVAFFIGLPLAGVFYLISRKIDPVSE
;
A
#
# COMPACT_ATOMS: atom_id res chain seq x y z
N MET A 1 -27.57 15.09 0.74
CA MET A 1 -26.32 15.08 -0.05
C MET A 1 -26.64 14.46 -1.39
N ASN A 2 -26.51 15.17 -2.51
CA ASN A 2 -26.81 14.61 -3.83
C ASN A 2 -25.58 13.81 -4.30
N ILE A 3 -25.67 12.48 -4.30
CA ILE A 3 -24.54 11.62 -4.64
C ILE A 3 -24.38 11.59 -6.16
N ASN A 4 -23.23 12.04 -6.67
CA ASN A 4 -22.91 11.87 -8.08
C ASN A 4 -22.46 10.42 -8.31
N ALA A 5 -23.35 9.59 -8.86
CA ALA A 5 -23.11 8.16 -9.07
C ALA A 5 -21.84 7.89 -9.90
N LYS A 6 -21.58 8.69 -10.94
CA LYS A 6 -20.37 8.54 -11.78
C LYS A 6 -19.09 8.80 -10.97
N GLN A 7 -19.11 9.82 -10.12
CA GLN A 7 -18.00 10.17 -9.25
C GLN A 7 -17.78 9.13 -8.15
N ALA A 8 -18.86 8.57 -7.59
CA ALA A 8 -18.81 7.50 -6.59
C ALA A 8 -18.23 6.20 -7.17
N ILE A 9 -18.68 5.78 -8.37
CA ILE A 9 -18.17 4.56 -9.03
C ILE A 9 -16.69 4.71 -9.36
N THR A 10 -16.28 5.84 -9.93
CA THR A 10 -14.86 6.08 -10.28
C THR A 10 -13.97 6.15 -9.04
N ALA A 11 -14.42 6.82 -7.98
CA ALA A 11 -13.70 6.83 -6.70
C ALA A 11 -13.59 5.44 -6.07
N GLY A 12 -14.65 4.63 -6.16
CA GLY A 12 -14.66 3.25 -5.68
C GLY A 12 -13.66 2.36 -6.41
N LEU A 13 -13.68 2.39 -7.75
CA LEU A 13 -12.76 1.60 -8.58
C LEU A 13 -11.30 2.01 -8.38
N LEU A 14 -11.02 3.31 -8.28
CA LEU A 14 -9.66 3.80 -8.00
C LEU A 14 -9.24 3.54 -6.55
N GLY A 15 -10.18 3.55 -5.60
CA GLY A 15 -9.98 3.22 -4.19
C GLY A 15 -9.60 1.76 -3.95
N LEU A 16 -10.09 0.85 -4.80
CA LEU A 16 -9.81 -0.57 -4.70
C LEU A 16 -8.33 -0.91 -4.87
N ILE A 17 -7.61 -0.18 -5.72
CA ILE A 17 -6.20 -0.46 -6.02
C ILE A 17 -5.31 -0.30 -4.77
N PRO A 18 -5.25 0.87 -4.12
CA PRO A 18 -4.49 1.01 -2.88
C PRO A 18 -5.09 0.17 -1.74
N ALA A 19 -6.42 -0.05 -1.69
CA ALA A 19 -7.01 -0.92 -0.68
C ALA A 19 -6.49 -2.37 -0.76
N ILE A 20 -6.29 -2.90 -1.97
CA ILE A 20 -5.68 -4.23 -2.18
C ILE A 20 -4.21 -4.22 -1.76
N VAL A 21 -3.46 -3.16 -2.07
CA VAL A 21 -2.06 -3.06 -1.66
C VAL A 21 -1.95 -2.98 -0.13
N ALA A 22 -2.76 -2.17 0.53
CA ALA A 22 -2.85 -2.10 1.99
C ALA A 22 -3.23 -3.46 2.61
N PHE A 23 -4.20 -4.17 2.01
CA PHE A 23 -4.53 -5.56 2.38
C PHE A 23 -3.31 -6.47 2.35
N MET A 24 -2.55 -6.47 1.24
CA MET A 24 -1.38 -7.32 1.09
C MET A 24 -0.30 -6.97 2.11
N LEU A 25 0.00 -5.67 2.28
CA LEU A 25 1.01 -5.19 3.21
C LEU A 25 0.70 -5.58 4.65
N ILE A 26 -0.55 -5.41 5.10
CA ILE A 26 -0.94 -5.77 6.46
C ILE A 26 -1.00 -7.28 6.65
N THR A 27 -1.51 -8.04 5.67
CA THR A 27 -1.52 -9.51 5.75
C THR A 27 -0.09 -10.06 5.91
N ILE A 28 0.87 -9.48 5.19
CA ILE A 28 2.29 -9.84 5.31
C ILE A 28 2.84 -9.42 6.68
N ALA A 29 2.67 -8.16 7.08
CA ALA A 29 3.22 -7.67 8.36
C ALA A 29 2.68 -8.43 9.57
N ALA A 30 1.39 -8.78 9.57
CA ALA A 30 0.72 -9.38 10.71
C ALA A 30 0.68 -10.93 10.66
N GLY A 31 1.02 -11.54 9.53
CA GLY A 31 0.89 -13.00 9.33
C GLY A 31 -0.56 -13.51 9.46
N ALA A 32 -1.56 -12.62 9.33
CA ALA A 32 -2.97 -12.92 9.66
C ALA A 32 -3.94 -12.41 8.58
N GLU A 33 -4.55 -13.35 7.86
CA GLU A 33 -5.49 -13.04 6.75
C GLU A 33 -6.75 -12.30 7.23
N THR A 34 -7.25 -12.60 8.44
CA THR A 34 -8.44 -11.95 9.01
C THR A 34 -8.23 -10.46 9.25
N LEU A 35 -7.03 -10.06 9.73
CA LEU A 35 -6.65 -8.66 9.86
C LEU A 35 -6.49 -8.00 8.49
N GLY A 36 -5.91 -8.72 7.52
CA GLY A 36 -5.88 -8.30 6.13
C GLY A 36 -7.26 -7.93 5.60
N ILE A 37 -8.21 -8.86 5.63
CA ILE A 37 -9.58 -8.65 5.13
C ILE A 37 -10.26 -7.45 5.82
N SER A 38 -10.05 -7.30 7.12
CA SER A 38 -10.58 -6.15 7.89
C SER A 38 -10.03 -4.83 7.35
N ILE A 39 -8.72 -4.77 7.07
CA ILE A 39 -8.08 -3.61 6.47
C ILE A 39 -8.56 -3.39 5.04
N LEU A 40 -8.78 -4.43 4.23
CA LEU A 40 -9.31 -4.27 2.87
C LEU A 40 -10.63 -3.48 2.90
N LEU A 41 -11.55 -3.86 3.79
CA LEU A 41 -12.86 -3.19 3.90
C LEU A 41 -12.73 -1.74 4.38
N ILE A 42 -11.92 -1.51 5.41
CA ILE A 42 -11.69 -0.16 5.96
C ILE A 42 -10.99 0.74 4.95
N ALA A 43 -9.93 0.25 4.31
CA ALA A 43 -9.16 0.97 3.30
C ALA A 43 -10.01 1.24 2.05
N LEU A 44 -10.84 0.28 1.61
CA LEU A 44 -11.74 0.50 0.49
C LEU A 44 -12.71 1.64 0.79
N ILE A 45 -13.36 1.64 1.96
CA ILE A 45 -14.27 2.73 2.34
C ILE A 45 -13.51 4.05 2.48
N GLY A 46 -12.37 4.04 3.17
CA GLY A 46 -11.56 5.22 3.43
C GLY A 46 -11.02 5.87 2.16
N PHE A 47 -10.39 5.10 1.28
CA PHE A 47 -9.84 5.59 0.01
C PHE A 47 -10.95 5.98 -0.96
N SER A 48 -12.01 5.18 -1.09
CA SER A 48 -13.16 5.54 -1.94
C SER A 48 -13.79 6.85 -1.48
N TYR A 49 -13.96 7.05 -0.17
CA TYR A 49 -14.47 8.30 0.38
C TYR A 49 -13.50 9.47 0.16
N TYR A 50 -12.21 9.27 0.43
CA TYR A 50 -11.18 10.28 0.22
C TYR A 50 -11.06 10.72 -1.26
N PHE A 51 -11.17 9.77 -2.19
CA PHE A 51 -11.18 10.06 -3.63
C PHE A 51 -12.50 10.67 -4.09
N TYR A 52 -13.64 10.25 -3.52
CA TYR A 52 -14.93 10.85 -3.84
C TYR A 52 -14.96 12.35 -3.57
N GLN A 53 -14.26 12.84 -2.55
CA GLN A 53 -14.14 14.28 -2.26
C GLN A 53 -13.41 15.08 -3.35
N LYS A 54 -12.75 14.44 -4.31
CA LYS A 54 -12.05 15.11 -5.41
C LYS A 54 -13.01 15.40 -6.57
N SER A 55 -12.94 16.63 -7.07
CA SER A 55 -13.90 17.19 -8.04
C SER A 55 -13.92 16.51 -9.42
N ASN A 56 -12.85 15.83 -9.82
CA ASN A 56 -12.78 15.15 -11.12
C ASN A 56 -11.89 13.89 -11.05
N ILE A 57 -12.03 13.05 -12.07
CA ILE A 57 -11.30 11.77 -12.17
C ILE A 57 -9.77 11.94 -12.21
N LYS A 58 -9.25 13.06 -12.74
CA LYS A 58 -7.81 13.32 -12.77
C LYS A 58 -7.26 13.55 -11.36
N ARG A 59 -7.97 14.33 -10.54
CA ARG A 59 -7.61 14.55 -9.12
C ARG A 59 -7.79 13.28 -8.28
N GLN A 60 -8.79 12.45 -8.60
CA GLN A 60 -8.94 11.13 -7.99
C GLN A 60 -7.74 10.23 -8.31
N ALA A 61 -7.36 10.12 -9.59
CA ALA A 61 -6.21 9.34 -10.03
C ALA A 61 -4.89 9.87 -9.45
N SER A 62 -4.69 11.19 -9.41
CA SER A 62 -3.52 11.80 -8.75
C SER A 62 -3.44 11.41 -7.26
N SER A 63 -4.57 11.41 -6.56
CA SER A 63 -4.63 10.99 -5.15
C SER A 63 -4.35 9.50 -4.98
N MET A 64 -4.85 8.66 -5.89
CA MET A 64 -4.56 7.22 -5.90
C MET A 64 -3.07 6.95 -6.08
N PHE A 65 -2.42 7.58 -7.07
CA PHE A 65 -0.98 7.44 -7.27
C PHE A 65 -0.15 7.96 -6.09
N PHE A 66 -0.63 9.03 -5.43
CA PHE A 66 0.03 9.51 -4.21
C PHE A 66 -0.04 8.48 -3.07
N VAL A 67 -1.20 7.86 -2.86
CA VAL A 67 -1.35 6.81 -1.85
C VAL A 67 -0.48 5.59 -2.18
N LEU A 68 -0.47 5.14 -3.43
CA LEU A 68 0.40 4.04 -3.87
C LEU A 68 1.89 4.35 -3.67
N ALA A 69 2.30 5.61 -3.87
CA ALA A 69 3.67 6.02 -3.57
C ALA A 69 4.00 5.88 -2.07
N ILE A 70 3.07 6.26 -1.19
CA ILE A 70 3.22 6.08 0.26
C ILE A 70 3.30 4.60 0.62
N GLU A 71 2.38 3.77 0.10
CA GLU A 71 2.34 2.33 0.38
C GLU A 71 3.65 1.64 -0.04
N LEU A 72 4.20 2.00 -1.19
CA LEU A 72 5.49 1.48 -1.64
C LEU A 72 6.67 1.97 -0.79
N LEU A 73 6.66 3.22 -0.33
CA LEU A 73 7.67 3.71 0.62
C LEU A 73 7.60 2.99 1.97
N LEU A 74 6.42 2.54 2.38
CA LEU A 74 6.22 1.78 3.61
C LEU A 74 6.56 0.28 3.44
N SER A 75 6.60 -0.23 2.21
CA SER A 75 6.83 -1.66 1.96
C SER A 75 8.12 -2.22 2.56
N PRO A 76 9.29 -1.54 2.56
CA PRO A 76 10.49 -2.07 3.22
C PRO A 76 10.32 -2.20 4.74
N LEU A 77 9.58 -1.28 5.35
CA LEU A 77 9.26 -1.35 6.79
C LEU A 77 8.34 -2.54 7.09
N VAL A 78 7.37 -2.80 6.22
CA VAL A 78 6.48 -3.97 6.33
C VAL A 78 7.29 -5.28 6.25
N PHE A 79 8.21 -5.40 5.29
CA PHE A 79 9.05 -6.59 5.17
C PHE A 79 10.05 -6.73 6.33
N LEU A 80 10.50 -5.61 6.90
CA LEU A 80 11.30 -5.62 8.12
C LEU A 80 10.50 -6.20 9.30
N ILE A 81 9.28 -5.72 9.52
CA ILE A 81 8.38 -6.23 10.57
C ILE A 81 8.11 -7.73 10.35
N TYR A 82 7.76 -8.12 9.13
CA TYR A 82 7.53 -9.53 8.78
C TYR A 82 8.75 -10.41 9.09
N THR A 83 9.95 -9.95 8.75
CA THR A 83 11.19 -10.70 9.03
C THR A 83 11.35 -10.95 10.53
N PHE A 84 11.12 -9.93 11.37
CA PHE A 84 11.21 -10.08 12.82
C PHE A 84 10.15 -11.03 13.38
N VAL A 85 8.90 -10.90 12.93
CA VAL A 85 7.80 -11.79 13.36
C VAL A 85 8.10 -13.23 12.93
N PHE A 86 8.49 -13.44 11.67
CA PHE A 86 8.84 -14.75 11.15
C PHE A 86 9.99 -15.39 11.94
N ALA A 87 11.06 -14.65 12.20
CA ALA A 87 12.20 -15.15 12.97
C ALA A 87 11.78 -15.53 14.40
N ALA A 88 10.96 -14.72 15.06
CA ALA A 88 10.50 -14.98 16.42
C ALA A 88 9.58 -16.21 16.52
N GLU A 89 8.76 -16.48 15.51
CA GLU A 89 7.73 -17.52 15.56
C GLU A 89 8.17 -18.85 14.93
N ASN A 90 9.13 -18.84 14.00
CA ASN A 90 9.43 -19.99 13.15
C ASN A 90 10.89 -20.46 13.22
N THR A 91 11.70 -19.92 14.12
CA THR A 91 13.09 -20.38 14.30
C THR A 91 13.29 -20.95 15.69
N ALA A 92 13.80 -22.18 15.76
CA ALA A 92 14.04 -22.91 17.01
C ALA A 92 15.54 -23.03 17.34
N GLY A 93 16.43 -22.70 16.40
CA GLY A 93 17.88 -22.75 16.60
C GLY A 93 18.67 -21.74 15.78
N ASP A 94 19.97 -21.61 16.09
CA ASP A 94 20.85 -20.56 15.55
C ASP A 94 20.97 -20.59 14.02
N ALA A 95 20.94 -21.77 13.40
CA ALA A 95 21.01 -21.93 11.95
C ALA A 95 19.75 -21.38 11.24
N GLU A 96 18.58 -21.59 11.83
CA GLU A 96 17.30 -21.11 11.28
C GLU A 96 17.16 -19.59 11.46
N ALA A 97 17.60 -19.06 12.61
CA ALA A 97 17.66 -17.62 12.86
C ALA A 97 18.60 -16.90 11.88
N ALA A 98 19.77 -17.49 11.59
CA ALA A 98 20.68 -16.96 10.57
C ALA A 98 20.06 -17.00 9.17
N GLY A 99 19.34 -18.08 8.82
CA GLY A 99 18.61 -18.19 7.56
C GLY A 99 17.52 -17.12 7.41
N ALA A 100 16.73 -16.89 8.47
CA ALA A 100 15.69 -15.86 8.51
C ALA A 100 16.28 -14.45 8.35
N ALA A 101 17.42 -14.16 8.98
CA ALA A 101 18.10 -12.87 8.84
C ALA A 101 18.58 -12.63 7.40
N ILE A 102 19.19 -13.63 6.76
CA ILE A 102 19.66 -13.52 5.36
C ILE A 102 18.48 -13.34 4.41
N GLY A 103 17.44 -14.16 4.55
CA GLY A 103 16.22 -14.06 3.73
C GLY A 103 15.52 -12.71 3.91
N GLY A 104 15.44 -12.22 5.14
CA GLY A 104 14.88 -10.91 5.47
C GLY A 104 15.66 -9.75 4.85
N ILE A 105 16.99 -9.75 4.95
CA ILE A 105 17.84 -8.74 4.30
C ILE A 105 17.61 -8.74 2.78
N LEU A 106 17.49 -9.91 2.15
CA LEU A 106 17.18 -10.02 0.73
C LEU A 106 15.81 -9.40 0.41
N LEU A 107 14.77 -9.76 1.16
CA LEU A 107 13.40 -9.24 0.96
C LEU A 107 13.34 -7.73 1.12
N ILE A 108 13.90 -7.21 2.21
CA ILE A 108 13.98 -5.77 2.48
C ILE A 108 14.79 -5.07 1.39
N GLY A 109 15.92 -5.65 0.99
CA GLY A 109 16.76 -5.13 -0.09
C GLY A 109 15.99 -5.00 -1.40
N VAL A 110 15.32 -6.06 -1.84
CA VAL A 110 14.48 -6.05 -3.05
C VAL A 110 13.36 -5.02 -2.93
N ALA A 111 12.67 -4.96 -1.78
CA ALA A 111 11.63 -3.97 -1.53
C ALA A 111 12.16 -2.54 -1.60
N PHE A 112 13.39 -2.28 -1.13
CA PHE A 112 14.01 -0.97 -1.22
C PHE A 112 14.42 -0.62 -2.66
N PHE A 113 15.11 -1.53 -3.34
CA PHE A 113 15.60 -1.32 -4.71
C PHE A 113 14.50 -1.21 -5.76
N ILE A 114 13.35 -1.84 -5.55
CA ILE A 114 12.20 -1.78 -6.47
C ILE A 114 11.15 -0.77 -5.97
N GLY A 115 10.79 -0.85 -4.69
CA GLY A 115 9.73 -0.04 -4.10
C GLY A 115 10.06 1.45 -4.07
N LEU A 116 11.31 1.82 -3.77
CA LEU A 116 11.69 3.24 -3.70
C LEU A 116 11.66 3.94 -5.08
N PRO A 117 12.22 3.35 -6.16
CA PRO A 117 12.04 3.91 -7.50
C PRO A 117 10.58 3.96 -7.96
N LEU A 118 9.80 2.90 -7.72
CA LEU A 118 8.38 2.87 -8.10
C LEU A 118 7.55 3.90 -7.31
N ALA A 119 7.83 4.09 -6.03
CA ALA A 119 7.23 5.16 -5.25
C ALA A 119 7.56 6.54 -5.83
N GLY A 120 8.82 6.75 -6.24
CA GLY A 120 9.22 7.95 -6.97
C GLY A 120 8.43 8.15 -8.26
N VAL A 121 8.28 7.10 -9.06
CA VAL A 121 7.48 7.13 -10.30
C VAL A 121 6.02 7.48 -10.02
N PHE A 122 5.37 6.81 -9.06
CA PHE A 122 3.99 7.12 -8.71
C PHE A 122 3.81 8.52 -8.14
N TYR A 123 4.77 9.00 -7.34
CA TYR A 123 4.77 10.38 -6.87
C TYR A 123 4.86 11.38 -8.05
N LEU A 124 5.77 11.15 -9.00
CA LEU A 124 5.91 12.00 -10.18
C LEU A 124 4.65 11.97 -11.06
N ILE A 125 4.04 10.80 -11.24
CA ILE A 125 2.76 10.65 -11.95
C ILE A 125 1.65 11.43 -11.22
N SER A 126 1.57 11.30 -9.90
CA SER A 126 0.60 12.04 -9.07
C SER A 126 0.72 13.54 -9.31
N ARG A 127 1.95 14.08 -9.31
CA ARG A 127 2.22 15.51 -9.54
C ARG A 127 1.94 15.96 -10.97
N LYS A 128 2.22 15.12 -11.96
CA LYS A 128 1.98 15.42 -13.38
C LYS A 128 0.49 15.48 -13.72
N ILE A 129 -0.33 14.66 -13.07
CA ILE A 129 -1.76 14.54 -13.34
C ILE A 129 -2.58 15.55 -12.53
N ASP A 130 -2.08 16.00 -11.38
CA ASP A 130 -2.76 17.01 -10.57
C ASP A 130 -2.86 18.32 -11.37
N PRO A 131 -4.06 18.77 -11.77
CA PRO A 131 -4.19 20.04 -12.45
C PRO A 131 -3.83 21.13 -11.43
N VAL A 132 -2.70 21.79 -11.64
CA VAL A 132 -2.35 23.06 -11.00
C VAL A 132 -3.60 23.91 -11.07
N SER A 133 -4.06 24.37 -9.92
CA SER A 133 -5.19 25.28 -9.81
C SER A 133 -4.93 26.51 -10.69
N GLU A 134 -5.59 26.58 -11.85
CA GLU A 134 -6.00 27.85 -12.43
C GLU A 134 -7.17 28.41 -11.61
#